data_AF-A0A3A4SQP4-F1
#
_entry.id   AF-A0A3A4SQP4-F1
#
_cell.length_a   1.000
_cell.length_b   1.000
_cell.length_c   1.000
_cell.angle_alpha   90.00
_cell.angle_beta   90.00
_cell.angle_gamma   90.00
#
_symmetry.space_group_name_H-M   'P 1'
#
loop_
_entity.id
_entity.type
_entity.pdbx_description
1 polymer ?
#
loop_
_entity_poly.entity_id
_entity_poly.type
_entity_poly.pdbx_seq_one_letter_code
_entity_poly.pdbx_strand_id
1 'polypeptide(L)'
;MRKVKFAFWVILAGLIGLIVSQNLPFFLEPKHLLADFYFAKYQTPELPMALYFLALFFAGLLISYASGLSEKFIAKRTIRKLNVELAAGKKKLSELEGNIASLKSEAARREPEVPVIQTDLSESTPL
;
A
#
# COMPACT_ATOMS: atom_id res chain seq x y z
N MET A 1 -15.53 -4.06 18.01
CA MET A 1 -15.27 -4.75 16.72
C MET A 1 -14.51 -6.07 16.85
N ARG A 2 -13.35 -6.16 17.53
CA ARG A 2 -12.58 -7.43 17.63
C ARG A 2 -13.35 -8.57 18.32
N LYS A 3 -14.04 -8.25 19.43
CA LYS A 3 -14.87 -9.20 20.18
C LYS A 3 -16.07 -9.73 19.37
N VAL A 4 -16.71 -8.85 18.59
CA VAL A 4 -17.83 -9.21 17.70
C VAL A 4 -17.35 -10.10 16.56
N LYS A 5 -16.21 -9.78 15.94
CA LYS A 5 -15.58 -10.63 14.92
C LYS A 5 -15.23 -12.02 15.48
N PHE A 6 -14.73 -12.07 16.71
CA PHE A 6 -14.41 -13.33 17.38
C PHE A 6 -15.67 -14.14 17.71
N ALA A 7 -16.70 -13.52 18.29
CA ALA A 7 -17.98 -14.17 18.56
C ALA A 7 -18.63 -14.73 17.29
N PHE A 8 -18.60 -13.96 16.19
CA PHE A 8 -19.06 -14.43 14.89
C PHE A 8 -18.28 -15.65 14.40
N TRP A 9 -16.94 -15.64 14.49
CA TRP A 9 -16.11 -16.78 14.12
C TRP A 9 -16.39 -18.03 14.96
N VAL A 10 -16.63 -17.87 16.26
CA VAL A 10 -16.99 -18.98 17.16
C VAL A 10 -18.34 -19.57 16.78
N ILE A 11 -19.36 -18.72 16.53
CA ILE A 11 -20.69 -19.16 16.10
C ILE A 11 -20.60 -19.90 14.75
N LEU A 12 -19.86 -19.33 13.80
CA LEU A 12 -19.68 -19.93 12.47
C LEU A 12 -18.96 -21.29 12.56
N ALA A 13 -17.89 -21.38 13.34
CA ALA A 13 -17.17 -22.63 13.56
C ALA A 13 -18.07 -23.67 14.26
N GLY A 14 -18.85 -23.26 15.25
CA GLY A 14 -19.83 -24.11 15.92
C GLY A 14 -20.90 -24.65 14.96
N LEU A 15 -21.43 -23.80 14.07
CA LEU A 15 -22.42 -24.19 13.08
C LEU A 15 -21.85 -25.19 12.07
N ILE A 16 -20.64 -24.95 11.57
CA ILE A 16 -19.92 -25.88 10.69
C ILE A 16 -19.71 -27.22 11.39
N GLY A 17 -19.21 -27.21 12.63
CA GLY A 17 -19.01 -28.42 13.42
C GLY A 17 -20.30 -29.20 13.66
N LEU A 18 -21.41 -28.50 13.92
CA LEU A 18 -22.73 -29.10 14.09
C LEU A 18 -23.22 -29.78 12.80
N ILE A 19 -23.12 -29.09 11.67
CA ILE A 19 -23.50 -29.64 10.35
C ILE A 19 -22.66 -30.88 10.03
N VAL A 20 -21.35 -30.82 10.26
CA VAL A 20 -20.43 -31.94 10.01
C VAL A 20 -20.73 -33.11 10.94
N SER A 21 -20.95 -32.87 12.23
CA SER A 21 -21.25 -33.95 13.18
C SER A 21 -22.59 -34.62 12.89
N GLN A 22 -23.62 -33.86 12.49
CA GLN A 22 -24.93 -34.41 12.16
C GLN A 22 -24.92 -35.16 10.81
N ASN A 23 -24.10 -34.71 9.85
CA ASN A 23 -24.03 -35.30 8.51
C ASN A 23 -22.72 -36.08 8.29
N LEU A 24 -22.08 -36.55 9.36
CA LEU A 24 -20.83 -37.31 9.30
C LEU A 24 -20.88 -38.48 8.30
N PRO A 25 -21.95 -39.31 8.25
CA PRO A 25 -22.02 -40.38 7.26
C PRO A 25 -22.00 -39.85 5.82
N PHE A 26 -22.60 -38.69 5.54
CA PHE A 26 -22.56 -38.07 4.21
C PHE A 26 -21.14 -37.62 3.81
N PHE A 27 -20.33 -37.16 4.77
CA PHE A 27 -18.95 -36.76 4.53
C PHE A 27 -17.99 -37.94 4.34
N LEU A 28 -18.30 -39.08 4.96
CA LEU A 28 -17.50 -40.31 4.85
C LEU A 28 -17.92 -41.21 3.70
N GLU A 29 -19.09 -40.98 3.11
CA GLU A 29 -19.61 -41.76 1.99
C GLU A 29 -18.67 -41.61 0.77
N PRO A 30 -18.12 -42.74 0.26
CA PRO A 30 -17.31 -42.70 -0.95
C PRO A 30 -18.23 -42.35 -2.12
N LYS A 31 -17.91 -41.26 -2.81
CA LYS A 31 -18.67 -40.82 -3.98
C LYS A 31 -17.74 -40.56 -5.13
N HIS A 32 -18.16 -41.01 -6.30
CA HIS A 32 -17.50 -40.69 -7.55
C HIS A 32 -17.95 -39.30 -8.00
N LEU A 33 -17.01 -38.39 -8.22
CA LEU A 33 -17.30 -37.17 -8.96
C LEU A 33 -17.13 -37.48 -10.45
N LEU A 34 -18.23 -37.32 -11.19
CA LEU A 34 -18.24 -37.37 -12.65
C LEU A 34 -17.90 -35.98 -13.17
N ALA A 35 -16.71 -35.85 -13.76
CA ALA A 35 -16.36 -34.66 -14.52
C ALA A 35 -16.52 -34.98 -16.00
N ASP A 36 -17.64 -34.54 -16.58
CA ASP A 36 -17.87 -34.63 -18.02
C ASP A 36 -17.25 -33.40 -18.68
N PHE A 37 -15.98 -33.53 -19.10
CA PHE A 37 -15.41 -32.57 -20.02
C PHE A 37 -15.87 -32.96 -21.41
N TYR A 38 -16.28 -31.97 -22.22
CA TYR A 38 -16.82 -32.17 -23.57
C TYR A 38 -16.00 -33.11 -24.49
N PHE A 39 -14.71 -33.31 -24.18
CA PHE A 39 -13.79 -34.21 -24.90
C PHE A 39 -13.28 -35.41 -24.08
N ALA A 40 -13.58 -35.48 -22.77
CA ALA A 40 -13.10 -36.54 -21.90
C ALA A 40 -14.02 -36.74 -20.68
N LYS A 41 -14.55 -37.96 -20.53
CA LYS A 41 -15.24 -38.38 -19.32
C LYS A 41 -14.21 -38.86 -18.32
N TYR A 42 -14.04 -38.11 -17.23
CA TYR A 42 -13.12 -38.48 -16.17
C TYR A 42 -13.92 -38.88 -14.93
N GLN A 43 -13.71 -40.13 -14.48
CA GLN A 43 -14.20 -40.62 -13.20
C GLN A 43 -13.09 -40.46 -12.17
N THR A 44 -13.36 -39.68 -11.13
CA THR A 44 -12.44 -39.58 -10.01
C THR A 44 -12.50 -40.87 -9.16
N PRO A 45 -11.37 -41.29 -8.57
CA PRO A 45 -11.33 -42.44 -7.67
C PRO A 45 -12.25 -42.22 -6.47
N GLU A 46 -12.77 -43.31 -5.90
CA GLU A 46 -13.64 -43.31 -4.73
C GLU A 46 -12.95 -42.66 -3.54
N LEU A 47 -13.25 -41.38 -3.31
CA LEU A 47 -12.74 -40.62 -2.18
C LEU A 47 -13.92 -40.20 -1.30
N PRO A 48 -13.73 -40.20 0.03
CA PRO A 48 -14.72 -39.62 0.93
C PRO A 48 -14.98 -38.16 0.59
N MET A 49 -16.25 -37.73 0.65
CA MET A 49 -16.62 -36.35 0.34
C MET A 49 -15.87 -35.30 1.18
N ALA A 50 -15.52 -35.64 2.42
CA ALA A 50 -14.68 -34.83 3.28
C ALA A 50 -13.37 -34.38 2.61
N LEU A 51 -12.76 -35.25 1.80
CA LEU A 51 -11.47 -34.97 1.18
C LEU A 51 -11.59 -33.93 0.05
N TYR A 52 -12.69 -33.95 -0.72
CA TYR A 52 -12.96 -32.93 -1.72
C TYR A 52 -13.23 -31.57 -1.06
N PHE A 53 -14.01 -31.53 0.02
CA PHE A 53 -14.23 -30.29 0.79
C PHE A 53 -12.93 -29.75 1.39
N LEU A 54 -12.06 -30.63 1.88
CA LEU A 54 -10.75 -30.25 2.41
C LEU A 54 -9.85 -29.67 1.32
N ALA A 55 -9.82 -30.29 0.13
CA ALA A 55 -9.09 -29.76 -1.01
C ALA A 55 -9.61 -28.39 -1.44
N LEU A 56 -10.93 -28.20 -1.48
CA LEU A 56 -11.55 -26.91 -1.79
C LEU A 56 -11.23 -25.85 -0.74
N PHE A 57 -11.20 -26.23 0.54
CA PHE A 57 -10.81 -25.35 1.64
C PHE A 57 -9.37 -24.86 1.49
N PHE A 58 -8.43 -25.76 1.17
CA PHE A 58 -7.04 -25.38 0.89
C PHE A 58 -6.92 -24.50 -0.34
N ALA A 59 -7.65 -24.80 -1.42
CA ALA A 59 -7.67 -23.94 -2.60
C ALA A 59 -8.18 -22.53 -2.26
N GLY A 60 -9.28 -22.42 -1.50
CA GLY A 60 -9.80 -21.15 -0.99
C GLY A 60 -8.80 -20.40 -0.10
N LEU A 61 -8.08 -21.11 0.77
CA LEU A 61 -7.03 -20.54 1.62
C LEU A 61 -5.86 -20.01 0.78
N LEU A 62 -5.49 -20.74 -0.28
CA LEU A 62 -4.44 -20.32 -1.21
C LEU A 62 -4.83 -19.05 -1.98
N ILE A 63 -6.08 -18.98 -2.44
CA ILE A 63 -6.65 -17.81 -3.12
C ILE A 63 -6.67 -16.62 -2.15
N SER A 64 -7.16 -16.81 -0.93
CA SER A 64 -7.19 -15.76 0.09
C SER A 64 -5.78 -15.26 0.43
N TYR A 65 -4.80 -16.15 0.51
CA TYR A 65 -3.41 -15.79 0.75
C TYR A 65 -2.84 -14.97 -0.43
N ALA A 66 -3.09 -15.39 -1.66
CA ALA A 66 -2.66 -14.68 -2.87
C ALA A 66 -3.31 -13.29 -2.99
N SER A 67 -4.60 -13.16 -2.66
CA SER A 67 -5.29 -11.87 -2.62
C SER A 67 -4.69 -10.91 -1.58
N GLY A 68 -4.46 -11.38 -0.36
CA GLY A 68 -3.84 -10.56 0.69
C GLY A 68 -2.38 -10.20 0.37
N LEU A 69 -1.67 -11.05 -0.37
CA LEU A 69 -0.32 -10.76 -0.83
C LEU A 69 -0.30 -9.68 -1.92
N SER A 70 -1.29 -9.70 -2.83
CA SER A 70 -1.43 -8.72 -3.91
C SER A 70 -1.67 -7.31 -3.37
N GLU A 71 -2.50 -7.17 -2.33
CA GLU A 71 -2.71 -5.89 -1.64
C GLU A 71 -1.41 -5.34 -1.04
N LYS A 72 -0.59 -6.20 -0.43
CA LYS A 72 0.71 -5.82 0.13
C LYS A 72 1.70 -5.38 -0.95
N PHE A 73 1.71 -6.03 -2.11
CA PHE A 73 2.56 -5.64 -3.24
C PHE A 73 2.18 -4.26 -3.78
N ILE A 74 0.88 -3.98 -3.93
CA ILE A 74 0.39 -2.67 -4.36
C ILE A 74 0.76 -1.61 -3.33
N ALA A 75 0.50 -1.86 -2.04
CA ALA A 75 0.86 -0.94 -0.97
C ALA A 75 2.36 -0.63 -0.95
N LYS A 76 3.23 -1.64 -1.13
CA LYS A 76 4.68 -1.46 -1.18
C LYS A 76 5.13 -0.62 -2.38
N ARG A 77 4.48 -0.77 -3.54
CA ARG A 77 4.71 0.09 -4.72
C ARG A 77 4.31 1.54 -4.45
N THR A 78 3.15 1.76 -3.84
CA THR A 78 2.66 3.11 -3.50
C THR A 78 3.59 3.81 -2.50
N ILE A 79 4.04 3.10 -1.45
CA ILE A 79 5.00 3.62 -0.47
C ILE A 79 6.32 4.01 -1.13
N ARG A 80 6.81 3.22 -2.11
CA ARG A 80 8.03 3.57 -2.86
C ARG A 80 7.84 4.84 -3.67
N LYS A 81 6.72 5.00 -4.38
CA LYS A 81 6.43 6.22 -5.15
C LYS A 81 6.39 7.46 -4.26
N LEU A 82 5.65 7.39 -3.16
CA LEU A 82 5.54 8.47 -2.18
C LEU A 82 6.91 8.84 -1.58
N ASN A 83 7.76 7.87 -1.26
CA ASN A 83 9.11 8.14 -0.75
C ASN A 83 10.01 8.82 -1.79
N VAL A 84 9.89 8.43 -3.07
CA VAL A 84 10.64 9.09 -4.16
C VAL A 84 10.18 10.54 -4.33
N GLU A 85 8.88 10.80 -4.29
CA GLU A 85 8.33 12.15 -4.34
C GLU A 85 8.76 13.00 -3.13
N LEU A 86 8.74 12.42 -1.93
CA LEU A 86 9.19 13.10 -0.70
C LEU A 86 10.68 13.43 -0.77
N ALA A 87 11.52 12.51 -1.26
CA ALA A 87 12.94 12.76 -1.45
C ALA A 87 13.20 13.84 -2.51
N ALA A 88 12.46 13.83 -3.62
CA ALA A 88 12.54 14.85 -4.66
C ALA A 88 12.07 16.22 -4.14
N GLY A 89 10.99 16.27 -3.35
CA GLY A 89 10.51 17.48 -2.70
C GLY A 89 11.52 18.06 -1.71
N LYS A 90 12.13 17.22 -0.86
CA LYS A 90 13.22 17.62 0.04
C LYS A 90 14.42 18.19 -0.72
N LYS A 91 14.80 17.58 -1.84
CA LYS A 91 15.90 18.06 -2.68
C LYS A 91 15.60 19.45 -3.25
N LYS A 92 14.38 19.68 -3.76
CA LYS A 92 13.94 20.98 -4.26
C LYS A 92 13.91 22.05 -3.17
N LEU A 93 13.46 21.70 -1.97
CA LEU A 93 13.50 22.61 -0.81
C LEU A 93 14.93 23.01 -0.46
N SER A 94 15.84 22.05 -0.37
CA SER A 94 17.27 22.33 -0.10
C SER A 94 17.91 23.19 -1.20
N GLU A 95 17.55 22.98 -2.46
CA GLU A 95 18.04 23.78 -3.58
C GLU A 95 17.47 25.20 -3.56
N LEU A 96 16.18 25.37 -3.24
CA LEU A 96 15.56 26.69 -3.04
C LEU A 96 16.17 27.43 -1.85
N GLU A 97 16.37 26.76 -0.71
CA GLU A 97 17.03 27.35 0.46
C GLU A 97 18.48 27.77 0.13
N GLY A 98 19.22 26.96 -0.63
CA GLY A 98 20.55 27.29 -1.11
C GLY A 98 20.56 28.51 -2.04
N ASN A 99 19.60 28.59 -2.94
CA ASN A 99 19.43 29.74 -3.84
C ASN A 99 19.00 31.02 -3.10
N ILE A 100 18.14 30.91 -2.08
CA ILE A 100 17.78 32.05 -1.23
C ILE A 100 19.00 32.50 -0.42
N ALA A 101 19.79 31.57 0.11
CA ALA A 101 21.01 31.89 0.85
C ALA A 101 22.06 32.57 -0.05
N SER A 102 22.25 32.09 -1.28
CA SER A 102 23.17 32.70 -2.24
C SER A 102 22.68 34.08 -2.70
N LEU A 103 21.40 34.23 -3.04
CA LEU A 103 20.80 35.53 -3.40
C LEU A 103 20.83 36.53 -2.23
N LYS A 104 20.62 36.08 -0.99
CA LYS A 104 20.75 36.93 0.20
C LYS A 104 22.20 37.34 0.44
N SER A 105 23.15 36.44 0.21
CA SER A 105 24.58 36.77 0.27
C SER A 105 25.01 37.73 -0.84
N GLU A 106 24.41 37.61 -2.02
CA GLU A 106 24.68 38.49 -3.17
C GLU A 106 24.00 39.85 -2.99
N ALA A 107 22.80 39.90 -2.40
CA ALA A 107 22.15 41.15 -2.00
C ALA A 107 22.93 41.88 -0.91
N ALA A 108 23.47 41.16 0.08
CA ALA A 108 24.38 41.72 1.09
C ALA A 108 25.74 42.18 0.49
N ARG A 109 26.13 41.62 -0.67
CA ARG A 109 27.33 42.03 -1.42
C ARG A 109 27.06 43.17 -2.41
N ARG A 110 25.81 43.34 -2.84
CA ARG A 110 25.30 44.41 -3.72
C ARG A 110 24.72 45.59 -2.95
N GLU A 111 25.05 45.73 -1.67
CA GLU A 111 24.93 47.01 -0.99
C GLU A 111 26.22 47.82 -1.24
N PRO A 112 26.31 48.53 -2.38
CA PRO A 112 26.93 49.83 -2.37
C PRO A 112 25.86 50.86 -2.77
N GLU A 113 25.74 51.92 -1.97
CA GLU A 113 26.00 53.28 -2.42
C GLU A 113 25.52 54.29 -1.39
N VAL A 114 26.41 55.20 -0.99
CA VAL A 114 26.10 56.61 -1.25
C VAL A 114 27.36 57.24 -1.88
N PRO A 115 27.28 57.75 -3.12
CA PRO A 115 28.31 58.61 -3.66
C PRO A 115 28.24 59.95 -2.93
N VAL A 116 29.36 60.37 -2.32
CA VAL A 116 29.52 61.74 -1.81
C VAL A 116 29.53 62.66 -3.03
N ILE A 117 28.38 63.24 -3.35
CA ILE A 117 28.26 64.36 -4.27
C ILE A 117 29.02 65.53 -3.65
N GLN A 118 30.15 65.91 -4.24
CA GLN A 118 30.76 67.22 -4.02
C GLN A 118 29.78 68.27 -4.53
N THR A 119 29.13 68.98 -3.61
CA THR A 119 28.45 70.23 -3.95
C THR A 119 29.44 71.36 -3.75
N ASP A 120 29.94 71.83 -4.89
CA ASP A 120 30.62 73.09 -5.11
C ASP A 120 29.91 74.23 -4.36
N LEU A 121 30.61 74.88 -3.43
CA LEU A 121 30.20 76.12 -2.79
C LEU A 121 31.15 77.21 -3.27
N SER A 122 30.87 77.71 -4.47
CA SER A 122 31.39 78.98 -4.99
C SER A 122 30.25 80.00 -5.06
N GLU A 123 30.12 80.81 -4.01
CA GLU A 123 29.47 82.13 -4.02
C GLU A 123 30.08 82.90 -2.82
N SER A 124 31.10 83.76 -2.97
CA SER A 124 31.04 85.16 -3.46
C SER A 124 29.94 85.94 -2.73
N THR A 125 30.10 87.08 -2.03
CA THR A 125 31.09 88.18 -2.05
C THR A 125 30.89 89.09 -0.77
N PRO A 126 31.21 90.41 -0.68
CA PRO A 126 32.16 90.95 0.31
C PRO A 126 31.62 92.06 1.27
N LEU A 127 32.49 92.48 2.21
CA LEU A 127 32.72 93.82 2.81
C LEU A 127 32.95 93.75 4.33
#